data_AF-A0A927XV96-F1
#
_entry.id   AF-A0A927XV96-F1
#
_cell.length_a   1.000
_cell.length_b   1.000
_cell.length_c   1.000
_cell.angle_alpha   90.00
_cell.angle_beta   90.00
_cell.angle_gamma   90.00
#
_symmetry.space_group_name_H-M   'P 1'
#
loop_
_entity.id
_entity.type
_entity.pdbx_description
1 polymer ?
#
loop_
_entity_poly.entity_id
_entity_poly.type
_entity_poly.pdbx_seq_one_letter_code
_entity_poly.pdbx_strand_id
1 'polypeptide(L)'
;MNAKAYSEVAFILECVDDNLKNKIPDTLLELVNKKKIKYYTPNIDINKPLCEQNLEHDTLVFLAMLYYNCWCENANEKQEILEILKMNEK
;
A
#
# COMPACT_ATOMS: atom_id res chain seq x y z
N MET A 1 6.47 -9.28 -3.92
CA MET A 1 5.13 -9.35 -3.30
C MET A 1 4.60 -10.76 -3.12
N ASN A 2 4.67 -11.25 -1.89
CA ASN A 2 4.04 -12.49 -1.44
C ASN A 2 2.53 -12.30 -1.10
N ALA A 3 1.79 -13.40 -0.92
CA ALA A 3 0.34 -13.35 -0.66
C ALA A 3 -0.04 -12.71 0.69
N LYS A 4 0.86 -12.77 1.68
CA LYS A 4 0.66 -12.12 2.98
C LYS A 4 0.68 -10.60 2.81
N ALA A 5 1.64 -10.06 2.05
CA ALA A 5 1.70 -8.65 1.73
C ALA A 5 0.45 -8.16 0.98
N TYR A 6 -0.05 -8.93 0.01
CA TYR A 6 -1.34 -8.60 -0.64
C TYR A 6 -2.51 -8.56 0.33
N SER A 7 -2.49 -9.39 1.37
CA SER A 7 -3.56 -9.41 2.38
C SER A 7 -3.49 -8.19 3.30
N GLU A 8 -2.28 -7.79 3.70
CA GLU A 8 -2.03 -6.56 4.46
C GLU A 8 -2.46 -5.32 3.67
N VAL A 9 -2.06 -5.23 2.40
CA VAL A 9 -2.50 -4.15 1.50
C VAL A 9 -4.02 -4.13 1.40
N ALA A 10 -4.67 -5.28 1.16
CA ALA A 10 -6.12 -5.35 1.04
C ALA A 10 -6.83 -4.79 2.30
N PHE A 11 -6.36 -5.19 3.49
CA PHE A 11 -6.91 -4.70 4.75
C PHE A 11 -6.71 -3.19 4.91
N ILE A 12 -5.53 -2.67 4.61
CA ILE A 12 -5.23 -1.24 4.70
C ILE A 12 -6.12 -0.44 3.74
N LEU A 13 -6.33 -0.93 2.52
CA LEU A 13 -7.21 -0.29 1.53
C LEU A 13 -8.70 -0.33 1.90
N GLU A 14 -9.11 -1.21 2.81
CA GLU A 14 -10.45 -1.19 3.40
C GLU A 14 -10.57 -0.11 4.50
N CYS A 15 -9.44 0.33 5.09
CA CYS A 15 -9.40 1.33 6.16
C CYS A 15 -9.21 2.77 5.67
N VAL A 16 -8.74 2.99 4.43
CA VAL A 16 -8.59 4.34 3.87
C VAL A 16 -9.95 4.96 3.55
N ASP A 17 -10.04 6.28 3.63
CA ASP A 17 -11.24 7.01 3.27
C ASP A 17 -11.59 6.87 1.78
N ASP A 18 -12.88 7.03 1.47
CA ASP A 18 -13.39 6.85 0.11
C ASP A 18 -12.73 7.80 -0.91
N ASN A 19 -12.30 9.00 -0.49
CA ASN A 19 -11.62 9.93 -1.40
C ASN A 19 -10.28 9.38 -1.87
N LEU A 20 -9.46 8.83 -0.97
CA LEU A 20 -8.22 8.15 -1.34
C LEU A 20 -8.48 6.84 -2.09
N LYS A 21 -9.52 6.09 -1.69
CA LYS A 21 -9.88 4.81 -2.33
C LYS A 21 -10.30 4.99 -3.79
N ASN A 22 -11.07 6.02 -4.09
CA ASN A 22 -11.55 6.33 -5.44
C ASN A 22 -10.44 6.75 -6.42
N LYS A 23 -9.26 7.13 -5.92
CA LYS A 23 -8.08 7.42 -6.76
C LYS A 23 -7.32 6.17 -7.19
N ILE A 24 -7.64 5.00 -6.63
CA ILE A 24 -6.97 3.75 -6.94
C ILE A 24 -7.64 3.12 -8.18
N PRO A 25 -6.89 2.74 -9.22
CA PRO A 25 -7.46 2.05 -10.37
C PRO A 25 -8.11 0.72 -9.99
N ASP A 26 -9.31 0.43 -10.52
CA ASP A 26 -10.04 -0.81 -10.24
C ASP A 26 -9.23 -2.07 -10.54
N THR A 27 -8.44 -2.05 -11.62
CA THR A 27 -7.57 -3.16 -12.00
C THR A 27 -6.53 -3.50 -10.93
N LEU A 28 -6.08 -2.51 -10.17
CA LEU A 28 -5.14 -2.69 -9.06
C LEU A 28 -5.86 -3.30 -7.84
N LEU A 29 -7.09 -2.83 -7.55
CA LEU A 29 -7.94 -3.40 -6.50
C LEU A 29 -8.28 -4.87 -6.80
N GLU A 30 -8.60 -5.20 -8.05
CA GLU A 30 -8.83 -6.57 -8.51
C GLU A 30 -7.60 -7.45 -8.35
N LEU A 31 -6.41 -6.94 -8.71
CA LEU A 31 -5.15 -7.65 -8.54
C LEU A 31 -4.89 -7.99 -7.06
N VAL A 32 -5.04 -6.99 -6.18
CA VAL A 32 -4.86 -7.16 -4.73
C VAL A 32 -5.85 -8.20 -4.19
N ASN A 33 -7.14 -8.08 -4.55
CA ASN A 33 -8.17 -9.01 -4.12
C ASN A 33 -7.98 -10.43 -4.66
N LYS A 34 -7.41 -10.60 -5.85
CA LYS A 34 -7.10 -11.91 -6.44
C LYS A 34 -5.90 -12.58 -5.78
N LYS A 35 -4.92 -11.80 -5.31
CA LYS A 35 -3.64 -12.30 -4.80
C LYS A 35 -3.60 -12.42 -3.27
N LYS A 36 -4.51 -11.76 -2.55
CA LYS A 36 -4.63 -11.91 -1.09
C LYS A 36 -4.99 -13.35 -0.68
N ILE A 37 -4.66 -13.71 0.55
CA ILE A 37 -5.02 -15.00 1.13
C ILE A 37 -6.50 -14.97 1.49
N LYS A 38 -7.26 -15.94 1.00
CA LYS A 38 -8.69 -16.04 1.28
C LYS A 38 -8.90 -16.35 2.77
N TYR A 39 -9.82 -15.62 3.41
CA TYR A 39 -10.20 -15.77 4.83
C TYR A 39 -9.08 -15.51 5.86
N TYR A 40 -7.98 -14.88 5.44
CA TYR A 40 -6.95 -14.41 6.35
C TYR A 40 -7.19 -12.94 6.70
N THR A 41 -7.15 -12.62 8.00
CA THR A 41 -7.19 -11.24 8.48
C THR A 41 -5.80 -10.88 9.02
N PRO A 42 -5.11 -9.90 8.43
CA PRO A 42 -3.84 -9.42 8.95
C PRO A 42 -3.99 -8.88 10.39
N ASN A 43 -2.96 -9.07 11.21
CA ASN A 43 -2.92 -8.49 12.56
C ASN A 43 -2.41 -7.04 12.49
N ILE A 44 -3.29 -6.11 12.12
CA ILE A 44 -3.00 -4.67 12.01
C ILE A 44 -3.88 -3.92 13.01
N ASP A 45 -3.28 -3.04 13.80
CA ASP A 45 -3.98 -2.20 14.76
C ASP A 45 -4.20 -0.82 14.14
N ILE A 46 -5.45 -0.53 13.74
CA ILE A 46 -5.79 0.72 13.06
C ILE A 46 -5.56 1.98 13.91
N ASN A 47 -5.33 1.82 15.22
CA ASN A 47 -5.04 2.92 16.12
C ASN A 47 -3.54 3.24 16.21
N LYS A 48 -2.68 2.43 15.57
CA LYS A 48 -1.23 2.63 15.55
C LYS A 48 -0.74 3.09 14.18
N PRO A 49 0.32 3.90 14.13
CA PRO A 49 0.97 4.26 12.87
C PRO A 49 1.47 3.03 12.12
N LEU A 50 1.44 3.08 10.77
CA LEU A 50 1.94 1.99 9.91
C LEU A 50 3.41 1.64 10.18
N CYS A 51 4.23 2.59 10.62
CA CYS A 51 5.64 2.35 10.97
C CYS A 51 5.83 1.56 12.28
N GLU A 52 4.81 1.48 13.13
CA GLU A 52 4.81 0.67 14.35
C GLU A 52 4.18 -0.71 14.13
N GLN A 53 3.63 -0.95 12.93
CA GLN A 53 3.07 -2.23 12.54
C GLN A 53 4.17 -3.18 12.03
N ASN A 54 4.05 -4.47 12.36
CA ASN A 54 4.91 -5.52 11.81
C ASN A 54 4.43 -5.96 10.43
N LEU A 55 4.54 -5.07 9.44
CA LEU A 55 4.14 -5.30 8.05
C LEU A 55 5.26 -5.99 7.27
N GLU A 56 4.88 -6.75 6.24
CA GLU A 56 5.82 -7.27 5.26
C GLU A 56 6.52 -6.09 4.54
N HIS A 57 7.82 -6.24 4.26
CA HIS A 57 8.56 -5.23 3.49
C HIS A 57 7.89 -4.93 2.14
N ASP A 58 7.41 -5.98 1.48
CA ASP A 58 6.64 -5.91 0.23
C ASP A 58 5.36 -5.06 0.36
N THR A 59 4.72 -5.04 1.54
CA THR A 59 3.54 -4.19 1.83
C THR A 59 3.96 -2.72 1.84
N LEU A 60 5.06 -2.38 2.51
CA LEU A 60 5.58 -1.02 2.57
C LEU A 60 5.95 -0.50 1.18
N VAL A 61 6.62 -1.32 0.37
CA VAL A 61 6.96 -0.98 -1.02
C VAL A 61 5.69 -0.71 -1.83
N PHE A 62 4.64 -1.53 -1.69
CA PHE A 62 3.38 -1.33 -2.39
C PHE A 62 2.65 -0.05 -1.96
N LEU A 63 2.62 0.25 -0.66
CA LEU A 63 2.02 1.49 -0.15
C LEU A 63 2.78 2.73 -0.63
N ALA A 64 4.11 2.67 -0.70
CA ALA A 64 4.90 3.75 -1.26
C ALA A 64 4.61 3.98 -2.77
N MET A 65 4.44 2.90 -3.54
CA MET A 65 4.01 2.98 -4.94
C MET A 65 2.60 3.55 -5.08
N LEU A 66 1.65 3.15 -4.22
CA LEU A 66 0.30 3.72 -4.19
C LEU A 66 0.33 5.20 -3.88
N TYR A 67 1.08 5.61 -2.85
CA TYR A 67 1.25 7.02 -2.52
C TYR A 67 1.77 7.79 -3.73
N TYR A 68 2.87 7.34 -4.34
CA TYR A 68 3.50 7.99 -5.49
C TYR A 68 2.58 8.09 -6.73
N ASN A 69 1.83 7.02 -7.04
CA ASN A 69 1.06 6.93 -8.27
C ASN A 69 -0.38 7.45 -8.16
N CYS A 70 -1.00 7.32 -6.98
CA CYS A 70 -2.44 7.56 -6.80
C CYS A 70 -2.75 8.74 -5.89
N TRP A 71 -1.94 9.00 -4.86
CA TRP A 71 -2.28 9.98 -3.81
C TRP A 71 -1.42 11.23 -3.81
N CYS A 72 -0.21 11.17 -4.36
CA CYS A 72 0.72 12.29 -4.44
C CYS A 72 0.35 13.23 -5.60
N GLU A 73 -0.25 14.37 -5.28
CA GLU A 73 -0.61 15.42 -6.25
C GLU A 73 0.50 16.46 -6.44
N ASN A 74 1.41 16.57 -5.47
CA ASN A 74 2.52 17.53 -5.49
C ASN A 74 3.72 16.98 -6.28
N ALA A 75 4.17 17.72 -7.30
CA ALA A 75 5.28 17.33 -8.15
C ALA A 75 6.64 17.27 -7.42
N ASN A 76 6.87 18.13 -6.42
CA ASN A 76 8.12 18.15 -5.66
C ASN A 76 8.22 16.94 -4.72
N GLU A 77 7.14 16.64 -3.97
CA GLU A 77 7.05 15.43 -3.14
C GLU A 77 7.21 14.15 -3.97
N LYS A 78 6.64 14.15 -5.17
CA LYS A 78 6.77 13.03 -6.10
C LYS A 78 8.23 12.77 -6.46
N GLN A 79 9.01 13.81 -6.73
CA GLN A 79 10.43 13.68 -7.04
C GLN A 79 11.22 13.10 -5.86
N GLU A 80 10.99 13.58 -4.63
CA GLU A 80 11.66 13.08 -3.43
C GLU A 80 11.38 11.59 -3.19
N ILE A 81 10.12 11.16 -3.35
CA ILE A 81 9.72 9.76 -3.18
C ILE A 81 10.34 8.86 -4.24
N LEU A 82 10.42 9.34 -5.49
CA LEU A 82 11.07 8.60 -6.56
C LEU A 82 12.55 8.33 -6.28
N GLU A 83 13.24 9.29 -5.66
CA GLU A 83 14.64 9.12 -5.27
C GLU A 83 14.80 8.08 -4.15
N ILE A 84 13.93 8.11 -3.13
CA ILE A 84 13.90 7.10 -2.06
C ILE A 84 13.65 5.70 -2.62
N LEU A 85 12.66 5.55 -3.52
CA LEU A 85 12.34 4.27 -4.13
C LEU A 85 13.52 3.71 -4.93
N LYS A 86 14.20 4.55 -5.73
CA LYS A 86 15.40 4.16 -6.49
C LYS A 86 16.57 3.73 -5.60
N MET A 87 16.70 4.28 -4.40
CA MET A 87 17.73 3.87 -3.44
C MET A 87 17.44 2.48 -2.85
N ASN A 88 16.16 2.13 -2.66
CA ASN A 88 15.75 0.84 -2.08
C ASN A 88 15.77 -0.33 -3.09
N GLU A 89 15.91 -0.06 -4.40
CA GLU A 89 16.07 -1.08 -5.45
C GLU A 89 17.53 -1.54 -5.66
N LYS A 90 18.50 -0.93 -4.96
CA LYS A 90 19.93 -1.32 -5.01
C LYS A 90 20.31 -2.30 -3.91
#